data_AF-A0A0F1B8J4-F1
#
_entry.id   AF-A0A0F1B8J4-F1
#
_cell.length_a   1.000
_cell.length_b   1.000
_cell.length_c   1.000
_cell.angle_alpha   90.00
_cell.angle_beta   90.00
_cell.angle_gamma   90.00
#
_symmetry.space_group_name_H-M   'P 1'
#
loop_
_entity.id
_entity.type
_entity.pdbx_description
1 polymer ?
#
loop_
_entity_poly.entity_id
_entity_poly.type
_entity_poly.pdbx_seq_one_letter_code
_entity_poly.pdbx_strand_id
1 'polypeptide(L)'
;MATNTSLDSPGMAGRTRLRSSLKLWQVVMMGLAYLTPMTVFDTFGIVSGISNGHVPASYLLALAGVMFTAISYGKLVRQFPEAGSAYTYTQKSIGPHLGFMVGWSSLLDYLFLPMINVLLAKIYLSALFPEVPPWVWVVGFVTILTLANLKSVNLVANFNTLFVLVQIAIMVVFVILVVHGLHKGEGVGTVWSLQPFISENAHLIPIITGATIVCFSFLGFDAVTTLSEETPNAARVIPKAIFLTALYGGLIFIVASFFMQLFFPTIARFKNPDAALPEIALYVGGKLFQSVFLCTTFVNTLASGLASHASVSRLLYVMGRDNVFPERVFGYVHPKWRTPALNVIMVGIVALSALYFDLVTATALINFGALVAFTFVNLSVYNHFWRRKGLNKTWKDRFHYLLLPLIGAVTVGVLWINLEATSLTLGLIWAALGILYLTWLTRRFRKPPPQFEAGKIEQAWDS
;
A
#
# COMPACT_ATOMS: atom_id res chain seq x y z
N MET A 1 45.07 1.87 -31.66
CA MET A 1 43.79 2.18 -32.35
C MET A 1 43.35 0.93 -33.09
N ALA A 2 42.41 0.18 -32.52
CA ALA A 2 41.77 -0.95 -33.19
C ALA A 2 40.34 -1.06 -32.63
N THR A 3 39.39 -0.69 -33.47
CA THR A 3 37.94 -0.76 -33.25
C THR A 3 37.46 -2.18 -33.46
N ASN A 4 36.92 -2.82 -32.42
CA ASN A 4 36.18 -4.07 -32.53
C ASN A 4 34.72 -3.76 -32.88
N THR A 5 34.36 -4.00 -34.13
CA THR A 5 32.98 -4.07 -34.63
C THR A 5 32.30 -5.34 -34.11
N SER A 6 31.29 -5.19 -33.25
CA SER A 6 30.39 -6.28 -32.91
C SER A 6 29.41 -6.50 -34.06
N LEU A 7 29.39 -7.73 -34.59
CA LEU A 7 28.47 -8.19 -35.63
C LEU A 7 27.03 -8.22 -35.09
N ASP A 8 26.19 -7.34 -35.63
CA ASP A 8 24.74 -7.39 -35.46
C ASP A 8 24.18 -8.63 -36.18
N SER A 9 23.46 -9.47 -35.42
CA SER A 9 22.59 -10.51 -35.97
C SER A 9 21.20 -9.89 -36.24
N PRO A 10 20.70 -9.88 -37.49
CA PRO A 10 19.41 -9.29 -37.82
C PRO A 10 18.29 -10.32 -37.55
N GLY A 11 17.43 -10.10 -36.55
CA GLY A 11 16.33 -11.07 -36.33
C GLY A 11 15.42 -10.95 -35.10
N MET A 12 15.47 -9.88 -34.29
CA MET A 12 14.39 -9.60 -33.32
C MET A 12 14.09 -8.10 -33.29
N ALA A 13 13.05 -7.69 -34.01
CA ALA A 13 12.51 -6.34 -33.94
C ALA A 13 12.15 -5.98 -32.49
N GLY A 14 12.61 -4.80 -32.08
CA GLY A 14 12.76 -4.38 -30.70
C GLY A 14 11.45 -4.35 -29.92
N ARG A 15 11.44 -5.02 -28.77
CA ARG A 15 10.61 -4.58 -27.64
C ARG A 15 11.24 -3.29 -27.12
N THR A 16 10.56 -2.15 -27.25
CA THR A 16 10.88 -0.94 -26.50
C THR A 16 10.90 -1.32 -25.02
N ARG A 17 12.08 -1.29 -24.40
CA ARG A 17 12.25 -1.49 -22.95
C ARG A 17 12.20 -0.12 -22.30
N LEU A 18 11.55 -0.01 -21.13
CA LEU A 18 11.63 1.19 -20.31
C LEU A 18 13.05 1.71 -20.17
N ARG A 19 13.16 3.04 -20.18
CA ARG A 19 14.45 3.69 -19.96
C ARG A 19 14.86 3.53 -18.50
N SER A 20 15.74 2.56 -18.27
CA SER A 20 16.34 2.29 -16.97
C SER A 20 17.15 3.50 -16.49
N SER A 21 16.57 4.33 -15.62
CA SER A 21 17.14 5.62 -15.21
C SER A 21 16.98 5.94 -13.73
N LEU A 22 16.15 5.18 -13.00
CA LEU A 22 15.85 5.46 -11.60
C LEU A 22 17.00 5.03 -10.68
N LYS A 23 17.53 5.98 -9.91
CA LYS A 23 18.55 5.74 -8.88
C LYS A 23 17.90 5.30 -7.57
N LEU A 24 18.66 4.61 -6.72
CA LEU A 24 18.21 4.10 -5.41
C LEU A 24 17.38 5.12 -4.60
N TRP A 25 17.85 6.38 -4.50
CA TRP A 25 17.14 7.41 -3.74
C TRP A 25 15.79 7.80 -4.34
N GLN A 26 15.69 7.88 -5.67
CA GLN A 26 14.42 8.17 -6.35
C GLN A 26 13.43 7.04 -6.12
N VAL A 27 13.90 5.80 -6.19
CA VAL A 27 13.10 4.60 -5.92
C VAL A 27 12.61 4.58 -4.46
N VAL A 28 13.47 4.92 -3.49
CA VAL A 28 13.07 5.03 -2.07
C VAL A 28 12.05 6.16 -1.87
N MET A 29 12.23 7.32 -2.50
CA MET A 29 11.29 8.43 -2.42
C MET A 29 9.93 8.10 -3.03
N MET A 30 9.91 7.38 -4.16
CA MET A 30 8.67 6.86 -4.73
C MET A 30 8.02 5.82 -3.81
N GLY A 31 8.82 4.95 -3.18
CA GLY A 31 8.35 4.03 -2.15
C GLY A 31 7.69 4.74 -0.97
N LEU A 32 8.31 5.79 -0.44
CA LEU A 32 7.73 6.63 0.60
C LEU A 32 6.44 7.32 0.11
N ALA A 33 6.37 7.72 -1.16
CA ALA A 33 5.13 8.25 -1.73
C ALA A 33 3.99 7.24 -1.71
N TYR A 34 4.28 5.96 -2.00
CA TYR A 34 3.28 4.89 -1.91
C TYR A 34 2.85 4.59 -0.48
N LEU A 35 3.75 4.67 0.50
CA LEU A 35 3.41 4.53 1.93
C LEU A 35 2.53 5.67 2.45
N THR A 36 2.60 6.85 1.82
CA THR A 36 1.88 8.07 2.23
C THR A 36 2.07 8.40 3.73
N PRO A 37 3.18 9.06 4.12
CA PRO A 37 3.52 9.39 5.51
C PRO A 37 2.39 9.97 6.37
N MET A 38 1.43 10.68 5.77
CA MET A 38 0.29 11.27 6.47
C MET A 38 -0.72 10.25 7.03
N THR A 39 -0.73 9.00 6.55
CA THR A 39 -1.67 7.96 7.00
C THR A 39 -1.58 7.66 8.49
N VAL A 40 -0.42 7.95 9.11
CA VAL A 40 -0.24 7.81 10.57
C VAL A 40 -1.25 8.66 11.36
N PHE A 41 -1.60 9.84 10.85
CA PHE A 41 -2.56 10.74 11.50
C PHE A 41 -4.00 10.24 11.31
N ASP A 42 -4.29 9.60 10.18
CA ASP A 42 -5.62 9.06 9.86
C ASP A 42 -5.99 7.89 10.78
N THR A 43 -5.05 6.98 11.01
CA THR A 43 -5.29 5.78 11.85
C THR A 43 -5.01 6.00 13.34
N PHE A 44 -4.46 7.16 13.73
CA PHE A 44 -4.01 7.40 15.11
C PHE A 44 -5.13 7.22 16.15
N GLY A 45 -6.29 7.84 15.94
CA GLY A 45 -7.39 7.80 16.92
C GLY A 45 -7.92 6.40 17.17
N ILE A 46 -8.17 5.65 16.09
CA ILE A 46 -8.60 4.24 16.12
C ILE A 46 -7.59 3.38 16.91
N VAL A 47 -6.31 3.48 16.55
CA VAL A 47 -5.26 2.63 17.13
C VAL A 47 -4.95 3.05 18.57
N SER A 48 -5.03 4.33 18.90
CA SER A 48 -4.82 4.83 20.27
C SER A 48 -5.90 4.27 21.21
N GLY A 49 -7.15 4.20 20.75
CA GLY A 49 -8.24 3.59 21.51
C GLY A 49 -8.03 2.09 21.72
N ILE A 50 -7.66 1.36 20.68
CA ILE A 50 -7.48 -0.10 20.73
C ILE A 50 -6.23 -0.49 21.52
N SER A 51 -5.14 0.26 21.39
CA SER A 51 -3.84 -0.04 22.04
C SER A 51 -3.70 0.57 23.44
N ASN A 52 -4.76 1.19 23.98
CA ASN A 52 -4.72 1.93 25.26
C ASN A 52 -3.61 2.98 25.30
N GLY A 53 -3.41 3.71 24.19
CA GLY A 53 -2.38 4.74 24.08
C GLY A 53 -0.97 4.25 23.81
N HIS A 54 -0.81 3.06 23.20
CA HIS A 54 0.50 2.49 22.83
C HIS A 54 0.66 2.37 21.30
N VAL A 55 0.23 3.42 20.58
CA VAL A 55 0.35 3.49 19.11
C VAL A 55 1.81 3.33 18.64
N PRO A 56 2.83 3.96 19.26
CA PRO A 56 4.21 3.80 18.82
C PRO A 56 4.73 2.36 18.97
N ALA A 57 4.33 1.66 20.04
CA ALA A 57 4.66 0.25 20.24
C ALA A 57 4.01 -0.63 19.16
N SER A 58 2.78 -0.31 18.77
CA SER A 58 2.06 -0.98 17.67
C SER A 58 2.80 -0.82 16.34
N TYR A 59 3.26 0.40 16.03
CA TYR A 59 4.09 0.67 14.85
C TYR A 59 5.44 -0.03 14.89
N LEU A 60 6.07 -0.13 16.06
CA LEU A 60 7.35 -0.83 16.22
C LEU A 60 7.20 -2.33 15.95
N LEU A 61 6.13 -2.95 16.47
CA LEU A 61 5.82 -4.36 16.22
C LEU A 61 5.50 -4.62 14.74
N ALA A 62 4.67 -3.76 14.14
CA ALA A 62 4.34 -3.84 12.72
C ALA A 62 5.59 -3.67 11.85
N LEU A 63 6.45 -2.69 12.14
CA LEU A 63 7.72 -2.48 11.46
C LEU A 63 8.60 -3.72 11.55
N ALA A 64 8.76 -4.31 12.75
CA ALA A 64 9.56 -5.52 12.91
C ALA A 64 9.06 -6.66 12.00
N GLY A 65 7.75 -6.91 11.95
CA GLY A 65 7.15 -7.92 11.07
C GLY A 65 7.36 -7.62 9.58
N VAL A 66 7.14 -6.37 9.18
CA VAL A 66 7.32 -5.91 7.80
C VAL A 66 8.79 -6.01 7.37
N MET A 67 9.74 -5.72 8.26
CA MET A 67 11.18 -5.80 7.95
C MET A 67 11.63 -7.23 7.61
N PHE A 68 11.14 -8.25 8.33
CA PHE A 68 11.40 -9.65 7.96
C PHE A 68 10.83 -9.99 6.58
N THR A 69 9.62 -9.52 6.29
CA THR A 69 8.98 -9.69 4.98
C THR A 69 9.73 -8.94 3.88
N ALA A 70 10.24 -7.73 4.14
CA ALA A 70 11.06 -6.94 3.21
C ALA A 70 12.37 -7.66 2.85
N ILE A 71 13.00 -8.35 3.81
CA ILE A 71 14.16 -9.21 3.54
C ILE A 71 13.77 -10.37 2.61
N SER A 72 12.60 -10.98 2.81
CA SER A 72 12.09 -12.04 1.94
C SER A 72 11.83 -11.56 0.51
N TYR A 73 11.18 -10.40 0.35
CA TYR A 73 11.03 -9.72 -0.95
C TYR A 73 12.38 -9.48 -1.62
N GLY A 74 13.35 -8.93 -0.88
CA GLY A 74 14.69 -8.64 -1.41
C GLY A 74 15.43 -9.87 -1.94
N LYS A 75 15.19 -11.06 -1.37
CA LYS A 75 15.75 -12.33 -1.88
C LYS A 75 15.08 -12.79 -3.16
N LEU A 76 13.77 -12.63 -3.26
CA LEU A 76 13.00 -13.04 -4.44
C LEU A 76 13.27 -12.12 -5.64
N VAL A 77 13.35 -10.81 -5.42
CA VAL A 77 13.70 -9.83 -6.46
C VAL A 77 15.08 -10.12 -7.05
N ARG A 78 16.07 -10.52 -6.23
CA ARG A 78 17.39 -10.91 -6.73
C ARG A 78 17.34 -12.07 -7.71
N GLN A 79 16.40 -12.98 -7.51
CA GLN A 79 16.23 -14.17 -8.34
C GLN A 79 15.33 -13.92 -9.55
N PHE A 80 14.31 -13.08 -9.38
CA PHE A 80 13.29 -12.75 -10.36
C PHE A 80 13.16 -11.22 -10.43
N PRO A 81 14.08 -10.52 -11.13
CA PRO A 81 14.09 -9.06 -11.23
C PRO A 81 13.10 -8.58 -12.32
N GLU A 82 11.85 -9.05 -12.22
CA GLU A 82 10.76 -8.70 -13.13
C GLU A 82 9.66 -7.97 -12.35
N ALA A 83 8.92 -7.09 -13.01
CA ALA A 83 7.76 -6.45 -12.41
C ALA A 83 6.67 -7.49 -12.08
N GLY A 84 5.96 -7.31 -10.97
CA GLY A 84 4.78 -8.14 -10.62
C GLY A 84 4.68 -8.62 -9.17
N SER A 85 5.54 -8.12 -8.27
CA SER A 85 5.44 -8.27 -6.81
C SER A 85 5.12 -9.72 -6.34
N ALA A 86 4.34 -9.87 -5.25
CA ALA A 86 4.00 -11.13 -4.60
C ALA A 86 3.37 -12.18 -5.53
N TYR A 87 2.59 -11.73 -6.53
CA TYR A 87 1.99 -12.60 -7.55
C TYR A 87 3.07 -13.38 -8.32
N THR A 88 4.00 -12.65 -8.94
CA THR A 88 5.06 -13.24 -9.77
C THR A 88 5.96 -14.16 -8.95
N TYR A 89 6.29 -13.75 -7.72
CA TYR A 89 7.14 -14.56 -6.84
C TYR A 89 6.46 -15.87 -6.43
N THR A 90 5.18 -15.82 -6.08
CA THR A 90 4.41 -17.02 -5.70
C THR A 90 4.19 -17.94 -6.88
N GLN A 91 3.86 -17.38 -8.05
CA GLN A 91 3.69 -18.12 -9.29
C GLN A 91 4.94 -18.91 -9.67
N LYS A 92 6.11 -18.27 -9.64
CA LYS A 92 7.39 -18.91 -10.01
C LYS A 92 7.92 -19.83 -8.91
N SER A 93 7.71 -19.49 -7.65
CA SER A 93 8.29 -20.22 -6.51
C SER A 93 7.47 -21.40 -6.07
N ILE A 94 6.12 -21.30 -6.07
CA ILE A 94 5.22 -22.32 -5.53
C ILE A 94 4.39 -22.95 -6.65
N GLY A 95 3.62 -22.14 -7.39
CA GLY A 95 2.92 -22.61 -8.57
C GLY A 95 1.85 -21.64 -9.09
N PRO A 96 1.35 -21.84 -10.33
CA PRO A 96 0.47 -20.89 -11.00
C PRO A 96 -0.87 -20.62 -10.34
N HIS A 97 -1.52 -21.64 -9.77
CA HIS A 97 -2.82 -21.49 -9.11
C HIS A 97 -2.73 -20.64 -7.84
N LEU A 98 -1.69 -20.86 -7.03
CA LEU A 98 -1.45 -20.07 -5.82
C LEU A 98 -0.99 -18.65 -6.17
N GLY A 99 -0.18 -18.50 -7.23
CA GLY A 99 0.14 -17.18 -7.80
C GLY A 99 -1.13 -16.40 -8.12
N PHE A 100 -2.07 -17.01 -8.86
CA PHE A 100 -3.37 -16.40 -9.15
C PHE A 100 -4.15 -15.99 -7.89
N MET A 101 -4.24 -16.86 -6.88
CA MET A 101 -4.97 -16.54 -5.65
C MET A 101 -4.33 -15.40 -4.85
N VAL A 102 -3.00 -15.31 -4.84
CA VAL A 102 -2.28 -14.17 -4.24
C VAL A 102 -2.60 -12.90 -5.01
N GLY A 103 -2.50 -12.93 -6.34
CA GLY A 103 -2.86 -11.79 -7.19
C GLY A 103 -4.31 -11.37 -6.98
N TRP A 104 -5.26 -12.31 -6.95
CA TRP A 104 -6.68 -12.07 -6.70
C TRP A 104 -6.92 -11.41 -5.34
N SER A 105 -6.21 -11.85 -4.31
CA SER A 105 -6.34 -11.25 -2.98
C SER A 105 -5.76 -9.83 -2.96
N SER A 106 -4.61 -9.60 -3.62
CA SER A 106 -4.02 -8.27 -3.79
C SER A 106 -4.84 -7.33 -4.70
N LEU A 107 -5.80 -7.84 -5.49
CA LEU A 107 -6.73 -6.99 -6.24
C LEU A 107 -7.64 -6.18 -5.32
N LEU A 108 -7.89 -6.63 -4.08
CA LEU A 108 -8.63 -5.85 -3.09
C LEU A 108 -7.93 -4.52 -2.86
N ASP A 109 -6.62 -4.54 -2.67
CA ASP A 109 -5.84 -3.33 -2.43
C ASP A 109 -6.06 -2.32 -3.57
N TYR A 110 -5.87 -2.76 -4.81
CA TYR A 110 -6.09 -1.90 -5.96
C TYR A 110 -7.54 -1.41 -6.04
N LEU A 111 -8.52 -2.30 -5.94
CA LEU A 111 -9.94 -1.97 -6.14
C LEU A 111 -10.50 -1.02 -5.07
N PHE A 112 -10.04 -1.14 -3.83
CA PHE A 112 -10.53 -0.36 -2.69
C PHE A 112 -9.68 0.89 -2.41
N LEU A 113 -8.47 1.03 -2.97
CA LEU A 113 -7.66 2.26 -2.82
C LEU A 113 -8.37 3.55 -3.27
N PRO A 114 -9.08 3.60 -4.43
CA PRO A 114 -9.87 4.76 -4.81
C PRO A 114 -10.95 5.11 -3.78
N MET A 115 -11.57 4.09 -3.17
CA MET A 115 -12.58 4.26 -2.13
C MET A 115 -12.00 4.85 -0.85
N ILE A 116 -10.81 4.40 -0.42
CA ILE A 116 -10.11 5.02 0.71
C ILE A 116 -9.82 6.49 0.44
N ASN A 117 -9.35 6.84 -0.76
CA ASN A 117 -9.13 8.24 -1.11
C ASN A 117 -10.43 9.07 -1.04
N VAL A 118 -11.56 8.50 -1.45
CA VAL A 118 -12.88 9.15 -1.33
C VAL A 118 -13.29 9.29 0.15
N LEU A 119 -13.02 8.29 1.00
CA LEU A 119 -13.29 8.36 2.44
C LEU A 119 -12.44 9.42 3.13
N LEU A 120 -11.14 9.50 2.83
CA LEU A 120 -10.25 10.54 3.35
C LEU A 120 -10.70 11.93 2.89
N ALA A 121 -11.07 12.08 1.61
CA ALA A 121 -11.62 13.33 1.10
C ALA A 121 -12.91 13.73 1.84
N LYS A 122 -13.82 12.77 2.09
CA LYS A 122 -15.03 12.97 2.91
C LYS A 122 -14.66 13.50 4.30
N ILE A 123 -13.68 12.88 4.97
CA ILE A 123 -13.23 13.27 6.32
C ILE A 123 -12.69 14.71 6.31
N TYR A 124 -11.78 15.04 5.38
CA TYR A 124 -11.15 16.36 5.36
C TYR A 124 -12.12 17.48 4.98
N LEU A 125 -12.94 17.26 3.95
CA LEU A 125 -13.88 18.28 3.48
C LEU A 125 -15.03 18.50 4.47
N SER A 126 -15.50 17.45 5.15
CA SER A 126 -16.51 17.61 6.20
C SER A 126 -15.96 18.37 7.42
N ALA A 127 -14.66 18.26 7.69
CA ALA A 127 -14.02 19.04 8.76
C ALA A 127 -13.84 20.51 8.38
N LEU A 128 -13.52 20.80 7.11
CA LEU A 128 -13.39 22.18 6.61
C LEU A 128 -14.74 22.87 6.39
N PHE A 129 -15.76 22.11 5.97
CA PHE A 129 -17.10 22.60 5.64
C PHE A 129 -18.18 21.75 6.31
N PRO A 130 -18.40 21.91 7.64
CA PRO A 130 -19.33 21.08 8.41
C PRO A 130 -20.81 21.25 8.01
N GLU A 131 -21.15 22.34 7.33
CA GLU A 131 -22.52 22.64 6.89
C GLU A 131 -22.97 21.77 5.71
N VAL A 132 -22.02 21.18 4.96
CA VAL A 132 -22.32 20.38 3.77
C VAL A 132 -22.49 18.90 4.16
N PRO A 133 -23.59 18.24 3.76
CA PRO A 133 -23.79 16.83 4.07
C PRO A 133 -22.66 15.93 3.52
N PRO A 134 -22.17 14.94 4.29
CA PRO A 134 -21.02 14.11 3.88
C PRO A 134 -21.17 13.37 2.55
N TRP A 135 -22.40 12.98 2.19
CA TRP A 135 -22.66 12.27 0.94
C TRP A 135 -22.36 13.12 -0.30
N VAL A 136 -22.48 14.45 -0.21
CA VAL A 136 -22.18 15.39 -1.30
C VAL A 136 -20.69 15.33 -1.63
N TRP A 137 -19.84 15.25 -0.61
CA TRP A 137 -18.39 15.13 -0.80
C TRP A 137 -18.02 13.81 -1.46
N VAL A 138 -18.64 12.70 -1.06
CA VAL A 138 -18.42 11.38 -1.67
C VAL A 138 -18.80 11.40 -3.15
N VAL A 139 -20.03 11.79 -3.47
CA VAL A 139 -20.53 11.79 -4.85
C VAL A 139 -19.76 12.79 -5.72
N GLY A 140 -19.50 13.99 -5.19
CA GLY A 140 -18.75 15.03 -5.89
C GLY A 140 -17.31 14.60 -6.20
N PHE A 141 -16.60 14.04 -5.22
CA PHE A 141 -15.22 13.59 -5.40
C PHE A 141 -15.12 12.42 -6.37
N VAL A 142 -15.99 11.40 -6.24
CA VAL A 142 -16.05 10.29 -7.21
C VAL A 142 -16.34 10.79 -8.62
N THR A 143 -17.26 11.74 -8.77
CA THR A 143 -17.59 12.34 -10.07
C THR A 143 -16.38 13.04 -10.67
N ILE A 144 -15.65 13.82 -9.87
CA ILE A 144 -14.41 14.49 -10.30
C ILE A 144 -13.37 13.45 -10.74
N LEU A 145 -13.12 12.42 -9.93
CA LEU A 145 -12.15 11.36 -10.24
C LEU A 145 -12.51 10.62 -11.53
N THR A 146 -13.79 10.27 -11.69
CA THR A 146 -14.31 9.53 -12.85
C THR A 146 -14.20 10.37 -14.11
N LEU A 147 -14.67 11.63 -14.08
CA LEU A 147 -14.63 12.52 -15.25
C LEU A 147 -13.20 12.87 -15.68
N ALA A 148 -12.30 13.12 -14.72
CA ALA A 148 -10.90 13.39 -15.00
C ALA A 148 -10.20 12.19 -15.64
N ASN A 149 -10.48 10.98 -15.14
CA ASN A 149 -9.95 9.74 -15.71
C ASN A 149 -10.53 9.41 -17.09
N LEU A 150 -11.82 9.70 -17.33
CA LEU A 150 -12.43 9.53 -18.66
C LEU A 150 -11.75 10.40 -19.71
N LYS A 151 -11.39 11.64 -19.35
CA LYS A 151 -10.71 12.59 -20.24
C LYS A 151 -9.19 12.35 -20.38
N SER A 152 -8.65 11.28 -19.80
CA SER A 152 -7.21 10.95 -19.81
C SER A 152 -6.31 12.12 -19.38
N VAL A 153 -6.72 12.86 -18.36
CA VAL A 153 -5.95 13.99 -17.88
C VAL A 153 -4.74 13.48 -17.09
N ASN A 154 -3.56 13.42 -17.73
CA ASN A 154 -2.28 13.06 -17.09
C ASN A 154 -1.73 14.21 -16.20
N LEU A 155 -2.54 14.80 -15.32
CA LEU A 155 -2.14 16.01 -14.58
C LEU A 155 -1.20 15.74 -13.38
N VAL A 156 -1.08 14.50 -12.91
CA VAL A 156 -0.65 14.24 -11.52
C VAL A 156 0.56 13.30 -11.38
N ALA A 157 0.83 12.43 -12.36
CA ALA A 157 1.78 11.32 -12.20
C ALA A 157 3.25 11.75 -11.94
N ASN A 158 3.61 13.00 -12.23
CA ASN A 158 5.00 13.49 -12.15
C ASN A 158 5.34 14.26 -10.85
N PHE A 159 4.41 14.40 -9.90
CA PHE A 159 4.60 15.21 -8.69
C PHE A 159 4.80 14.41 -7.39
N ASN A 160 4.90 13.09 -7.44
CA ASN A 160 4.99 12.23 -6.25
C ASN A 160 6.10 12.64 -5.27
N THR A 161 7.30 12.95 -5.77
CA THR A 161 8.41 13.41 -4.91
C THR A 161 8.10 14.73 -4.23
N LEU A 162 7.44 15.67 -4.93
CA LEU A 162 7.05 16.95 -4.36
C LEU A 162 6.03 16.76 -3.23
N PHE A 163 5.03 15.90 -3.44
CA PHE A 163 4.02 15.61 -2.41
C PHE A 163 4.64 15.02 -1.15
N VAL A 164 5.59 14.09 -1.28
CA VAL A 164 6.30 13.53 -0.12
C VAL A 164 7.11 14.59 0.62
N LEU A 165 7.84 15.45 -0.09
CA LEU A 165 8.63 16.50 0.53
C LEU A 165 7.75 17.49 1.31
N VAL A 166 6.62 17.88 0.73
CA VAL A 166 5.64 18.75 1.39
C VAL A 166 5.05 18.08 2.63
N GLN A 167 4.71 16.78 2.55
CA GLN A 167 4.20 16.04 3.70
C GLN A 167 5.22 15.97 4.84
N ILE A 168 6.48 15.67 4.52
CA ILE A 168 7.56 15.64 5.50
C ILE A 168 7.73 17.03 6.13
N ALA A 169 7.67 18.11 5.33
CA ALA A 169 7.78 19.47 5.86
C ALA A 169 6.64 19.80 6.85
N ILE A 170 5.39 19.48 6.51
CA ILE A 170 4.24 19.69 7.41
C ILE A 170 4.38 18.86 8.69
N MET A 171 4.88 17.63 8.58
CA MET A 171 5.12 16.77 9.74
C MET A 171 6.23 17.31 10.65
N VAL A 172 7.28 17.91 10.09
CA VAL A 172 8.31 18.61 10.90
C VAL A 172 7.69 19.79 11.64
N VAL A 173 6.87 20.60 10.97
CA VAL A 173 6.14 21.71 11.61
C VAL A 173 5.22 21.18 12.72
N PHE A 174 4.49 20.10 12.46
CA PHE A 174 3.66 19.43 13.45
C PHE A 174 4.46 19.04 14.71
N VAL A 175 5.60 18.37 14.54
CA VAL A 175 6.46 17.96 15.68
C VAL A 175 6.94 19.18 16.47
N ILE A 176 7.34 20.27 15.80
CA ILE A 176 7.75 21.52 16.47
C ILE A 176 6.59 22.10 17.30
N LEU A 177 5.38 22.15 16.75
CA LEU A 177 4.20 22.64 17.47
C LEU A 177 3.85 21.77 18.68
N VAL A 178 3.93 20.45 18.54
CA VAL A 178 3.72 19.51 19.66
C VAL A 178 4.76 19.75 20.76
N VAL A 179 6.06 19.84 20.43
CA VAL A 179 7.10 20.09 21.42
C VAL A 179 6.87 21.41 22.16
N HIS A 180 6.44 22.45 21.45
CA HIS A 180 6.07 23.73 22.06
C HIS A 180 4.85 23.63 22.98
N GLY A 181 3.82 22.88 22.58
CA GLY A 181 2.64 22.61 23.41
C GLY A 181 2.98 21.82 24.67
N LEU A 182 3.84 20.79 24.56
CA LEU A 182 4.33 20.01 25.70
C LEU A 182 5.10 20.89 26.70
N HIS A 183 5.95 21.81 26.23
CA HIS A 183 6.64 22.77 27.11
C HIS A 183 5.69 23.75 27.83
N LYS A 184 4.50 24.00 27.26
CA LYS A 184 3.45 24.80 27.91
C LYS A 184 2.59 23.98 28.90
N GLY A 185 2.90 22.71 29.09
CA GLY A 185 2.18 21.82 30.01
C GLY A 185 0.97 21.12 29.38
N GLU A 186 0.81 21.14 28.07
CA GLU A 186 -0.21 20.33 27.39
C GLU A 186 0.22 18.85 27.30
N GLY A 187 -0.75 17.94 27.16
CA GLY A 187 -0.49 16.50 27.10
C GLY A 187 0.13 15.97 28.41
N VAL A 188 1.21 15.20 28.29
CA VAL A 188 1.99 14.71 29.45
C VAL A 188 2.97 15.75 30.01
N GLY A 189 3.10 16.93 29.40
CA GLY A 189 3.97 18.01 29.88
C GLY A 189 5.48 17.76 29.77
N THR A 190 5.90 16.66 29.15
CA THR A 190 7.31 16.27 28.97
C THR A 190 7.57 15.82 27.54
N VAL A 191 8.70 16.24 26.96
CA VAL A 191 9.12 15.86 25.59
C VAL A 191 9.66 14.42 25.54
N TRP A 192 10.06 13.87 26.69
CA TRP A 192 10.59 12.52 26.79
C TRP A 192 9.83 11.71 27.85
N SER A 193 9.12 10.67 27.41
CA SER A 193 8.45 9.72 28.30
C SER A 193 8.47 8.33 27.66
N LEU A 194 8.64 7.29 28.49
CA LEU A 194 8.54 5.90 28.05
C LEU A 194 7.10 5.39 28.04
N GLN A 195 6.14 6.17 28.55
CA GLN A 195 4.73 5.77 28.64
C GLN A 195 4.13 5.29 27.31
N PRO A 196 4.42 5.92 26.14
CA PRO A 196 3.88 5.43 24.86
C PRO A 196 4.40 4.05 24.42
N PHE A 197 5.44 3.54 25.07
CA PHE A 197 6.03 2.23 24.80
C PHE A 197 5.76 1.22 25.92
N ILE A 198 5.92 1.64 27.18
CA ILE A 198 5.81 0.80 28.36
C ILE A 198 5.06 1.60 29.43
N SER A 199 3.90 1.10 29.83
CA SER A 199 3.11 1.60 30.97
C SER A 199 2.41 0.44 31.68
N GLU A 200 1.83 0.68 32.85
CA GLU A 200 1.06 -0.34 33.59
C GLU A 200 -0.13 -0.89 32.77
N ASN A 201 -0.64 -0.12 31.80
CA ASN A 201 -1.74 -0.50 30.92
C ASN A 201 -1.27 -1.08 29.57
N ALA A 202 0.03 -1.32 29.41
CA ALA A 202 0.62 -1.87 28.19
C ALA A 202 0.35 -3.38 28.08
N HIS A 203 -0.87 -3.75 27.68
CA HIS A 203 -1.21 -5.13 27.41
C HIS A 203 -0.79 -5.55 26.00
N LEU A 204 -0.14 -6.71 25.89
CA LEU A 204 0.42 -7.20 24.63
C LEU A 204 -0.64 -7.42 23.54
N ILE A 205 -1.81 -7.94 23.89
CA ILE A 205 -2.88 -8.23 22.93
C ILE A 205 -3.39 -6.94 22.25
N PRO A 206 -3.84 -5.90 23.00
CA PRO A 206 -4.14 -4.57 22.45
C PRO A 206 -3.09 -3.98 21.51
N ILE A 207 -1.81 -4.11 21.86
CA ILE A 207 -0.70 -3.61 21.03
C ILE A 207 -0.60 -4.40 19.72
N ILE A 208 -0.79 -5.72 19.75
CA ILE A 208 -0.79 -6.57 18.55
C ILE A 208 -2.01 -6.29 17.66
N THR A 209 -3.20 -6.09 18.24
CA THR A 209 -4.40 -5.68 17.50
C THR A 209 -4.18 -4.32 16.82
N GLY A 210 -3.61 -3.35 17.55
CA GLY A 210 -3.18 -2.07 16.98
C GLY A 210 -2.17 -2.23 15.85
N ALA A 211 -1.17 -3.10 16.02
CA ALA A 211 -0.15 -3.42 15.01
C ALA A 211 -0.76 -3.97 13.72
N THR A 212 -1.84 -4.74 13.83
CA THR A 212 -2.57 -5.31 12.69
C THR A 212 -3.27 -4.23 11.88
N ILE A 213 -3.85 -3.22 12.54
CA ILE A 213 -4.49 -2.08 11.87
C ILE A 213 -3.43 -1.21 11.17
N VAL A 214 -2.38 -0.80 11.90
CA VAL A 214 -1.30 0.05 11.32
C VAL A 214 -0.44 -0.67 10.29
N CYS A 215 -0.61 -1.98 10.10
CA CYS A 215 -0.06 -2.69 8.95
C CYS A 215 -0.49 -2.01 7.63
N PHE A 216 -1.69 -1.39 7.62
CA PHE A 216 -2.18 -0.54 6.54
C PHE A 216 -1.20 0.57 6.16
N SER A 217 -0.57 1.23 7.14
CA SER A 217 0.41 2.31 6.88
C SER A 217 1.66 1.80 6.17
N PHE A 218 1.96 0.49 6.25
CA PHE A 218 3.10 -0.11 5.57
C PHE A 218 2.77 -0.57 4.15
N LEU A 219 1.52 -0.49 3.70
CA LEU A 219 1.16 -0.89 2.34
C LEU A 219 1.87 -0.03 1.31
N GLY A 220 2.53 -0.67 0.34
CA GLY A 220 3.26 0.02 -0.71
C GLY A 220 4.78 0.02 -0.57
N PHE A 221 5.35 -0.47 0.55
CA PHE A 221 6.81 -0.65 0.63
C PHE A 221 7.32 -1.63 -0.44
N ASP A 222 6.49 -2.60 -0.82
CA ASP A 222 6.76 -3.61 -1.84
C ASP A 222 6.33 -3.16 -3.25
N ALA A 223 5.53 -2.09 -3.39
CA ALA A 223 5.19 -1.49 -4.69
C ALA A 223 6.46 -1.00 -5.42
N VAL A 224 7.53 -0.72 -4.69
CA VAL A 224 8.86 -0.45 -5.23
C VAL A 224 9.34 -1.56 -6.20
N THR A 225 8.88 -2.80 -6.03
CA THR A 225 9.21 -3.92 -6.94
C THR A 225 8.71 -3.71 -8.37
N THR A 226 7.66 -2.92 -8.60
CA THR A 226 7.15 -2.65 -9.95
C THR A 226 8.11 -1.79 -10.76
N LEU A 227 8.95 -0.99 -10.09
CA LEU A 227 9.98 -0.14 -10.70
C LEU A 227 11.26 -0.92 -11.08
N SER A 228 11.23 -2.26 -10.98
CA SER A 228 12.39 -3.10 -11.30
C SER A 228 12.85 -2.92 -12.75
N GLU A 229 11.94 -2.73 -13.69
CA GLU A 229 12.28 -2.59 -15.11
C GLU A 229 12.90 -1.21 -15.42
N GLU A 230 12.52 -0.17 -14.66
CA GLU A 230 13.03 1.20 -14.77
C GLU A 230 14.32 1.47 -13.97
N THR A 231 14.80 0.48 -13.21
CA THR A 231 15.92 0.64 -12.27
C THR A 231 17.17 -0.09 -12.76
N PRO A 232 18.30 0.62 -13.00
CA PRO A 232 19.54 -0.02 -13.39
C PRO A 232 20.02 -0.96 -12.29
N ASN A 233 20.42 -2.19 -12.65
CA ASN A 233 20.83 -3.22 -11.71
C ASN A 233 19.76 -3.51 -10.64
N ALA A 234 18.49 -3.65 -11.06
CA ALA A 234 17.33 -3.93 -10.21
C ALA A 234 17.58 -4.99 -9.13
N ALA A 235 18.25 -6.10 -9.48
CA ALA A 235 18.59 -7.17 -8.54
C ALA A 235 19.41 -6.72 -7.31
N ARG A 236 20.14 -5.60 -7.39
CA ARG A 236 20.90 -5.03 -6.25
C ARG A 236 20.22 -3.80 -5.64
N VAL A 237 19.60 -2.96 -6.46
CA VAL A 237 19.02 -1.68 -6.03
C VAL A 237 17.67 -1.88 -5.37
N ILE A 238 16.76 -2.64 -6.00
CA ILE A 238 15.38 -2.81 -5.53
C ILE A 238 15.32 -3.48 -4.14
N PRO A 239 16.10 -4.54 -3.82
CA PRO A 239 16.12 -5.09 -2.47
C PRO A 239 16.51 -4.07 -1.39
N LYS A 240 17.47 -3.19 -1.69
CA LYS A 240 17.85 -2.11 -0.76
C LYS A 240 16.74 -1.07 -0.65
N ALA A 241 16.10 -0.74 -1.77
CA ALA A 241 15.01 0.23 -1.80
C ALA A 241 13.80 -0.24 -0.99
N ILE A 242 13.38 -1.50 -1.12
CA ILE A 242 12.29 -2.10 -0.33
C ILE A 242 12.59 -2.00 1.17
N PHE A 243 13.79 -2.42 1.59
CA PHE A 243 14.20 -2.38 2.99
C PHE A 243 14.28 -0.94 3.53
N LEU A 244 14.90 -0.02 2.79
CA LEU A 244 15.01 1.38 3.21
C LEU A 244 13.65 2.08 3.23
N THR A 245 12.76 1.77 2.30
CA THR A 245 11.39 2.32 2.27
C THR A 245 10.61 1.90 3.49
N ALA A 246 10.61 0.59 3.82
CA ALA A 246 9.96 0.08 5.02
C ALA A 246 10.57 0.69 6.30
N LEU A 247 11.90 0.80 6.37
CA LEU A 247 12.61 1.33 7.54
C LEU A 247 12.35 2.83 7.73
N TYR A 248 12.55 3.66 6.70
CA TYR A 248 12.33 5.10 6.81
C TYR A 248 10.85 5.44 7.00
N GLY A 249 9.93 4.76 6.30
CA GLY A 249 8.50 4.90 6.51
C GLY A 249 8.10 4.53 7.94
N GLY A 250 8.59 3.39 8.45
CA GLY A 250 8.34 2.98 9.83
C GLY A 250 8.90 3.93 10.87
N LEU A 251 10.13 4.45 10.67
CA LEU A 251 10.71 5.46 11.56
C LEU A 251 9.86 6.73 11.57
N ILE A 252 9.41 7.20 10.41
CA ILE A 252 8.49 8.33 10.29
C ILE A 252 7.23 8.08 11.12
N PHE A 253 6.59 6.91 10.97
CA PHE A 253 5.37 6.58 11.70
C PHE A 253 5.59 6.47 13.20
N ILE A 254 6.69 5.87 13.65
CA ILE A 254 7.04 5.75 15.08
C ILE A 254 7.27 7.14 15.68
N VAL A 255 8.04 8.00 15.01
CA VAL A 255 8.32 9.36 15.49
C VAL A 255 7.05 10.19 15.56
N ALA A 256 6.24 10.20 14.49
CA ALA A 256 5.00 10.96 14.45
C ALA A 256 3.99 10.47 15.51
N SER A 257 3.79 9.15 15.61
CA SER A 257 2.90 8.56 16.62
C SER A 257 3.40 8.77 18.04
N PHE A 258 4.72 8.79 18.28
CA PHE A 258 5.28 9.08 19.59
C PHE A 258 4.91 10.49 20.06
N PHE A 259 5.16 11.50 19.23
CA PHE A 259 4.79 12.88 19.57
C PHE A 259 3.27 13.06 19.69
N MET A 260 2.49 12.43 18.81
CA MET A 260 1.02 12.43 18.94
C MET A 260 0.56 11.82 20.26
N GLN A 261 1.12 10.70 20.69
CA GLN A 261 0.72 10.02 21.91
C GLN A 261 1.13 10.78 23.18
N LEU A 262 2.25 11.50 23.16
CA LEU A 262 2.61 12.42 24.26
C LEU A 262 1.62 13.58 24.38
N PHE A 263 1.15 14.11 23.25
CA PHE A 263 0.19 15.22 23.24
C PHE A 263 -1.24 14.77 23.56
N PHE A 264 -1.62 13.58 23.09
CA PHE A 264 -2.92 12.95 23.30
C PHE A 264 -2.78 11.62 24.07
N PRO A 265 -2.59 11.66 25.40
CA PRO A 265 -2.40 10.45 26.20
C PRO A 265 -3.64 9.56 26.24
N THR A 266 -4.84 10.13 26.06
CA THR A 266 -6.11 9.40 26.02
C THR A 266 -6.96 9.88 24.84
N ILE A 267 -7.83 8.99 24.35
CA ILE A 267 -8.78 9.31 23.27
C ILE A 267 -9.93 10.22 23.69
N ALA A 268 -10.05 10.57 24.98
CA ALA A 268 -11.18 11.35 25.51
C ALA A 268 -11.30 12.76 24.90
N ARG A 269 -10.21 13.28 24.31
CA ARG A 269 -10.23 14.56 23.59
C ARG A 269 -10.82 14.45 22.18
N PHE A 270 -10.88 13.24 21.61
CA PHE A 270 -11.40 13.05 20.27
C PHE A 270 -12.92 12.89 20.28
N LYS A 271 -13.61 13.70 19.47
CA LYS A 271 -15.06 13.52 19.27
C LYS A 271 -15.33 12.39 18.29
N ASN A 272 -14.49 12.25 17.27
CA ASN A 272 -14.60 11.19 16.28
C ASN A 272 -13.24 10.50 16.05
N PRO A 273 -12.94 9.41 16.77
CA PRO A 273 -11.66 8.70 16.66
C PRO A 273 -11.34 8.17 15.26
N ASP A 274 -12.36 7.90 14.44
CA ASP A 274 -12.22 7.43 13.05
C ASP A 274 -11.80 8.54 12.09
N ALA A 275 -11.87 9.80 12.53
CA ALA A 275 -11.52 11.01 11.80
C ALA A 275 -10.57 11.88 12.65
N ALA A 276 -9.50 11.27 13.17
CA ALA A 276 -8.61 11.93 14.13
C ALA A 276 -7.76 13.07 13.52
N LEU A 277 -7.31 12.93 12.28
CA LEU A 277 -6.38 13.88 11.64
C LEU A 277 -6.86 15.35 11.70
N PRO A 278 -8.12 15.69 11.31
CA PRO A 278 -8.63 17.05 11.45
C PRO A 278 -8.59 17.60 12.88
N GLU A 279 -8.91 16.79 13.88
CA GLU A 279 -8.93 17.20 15.29
C GLU A 279 -7.50 17.36 15.84
N ILE A 280 -6.59 16.45 15.47
CA ILE A 280 -5.16 16.54 15.81
C ILE A 280 -4.59 17.86 15.31
N ALA A 281 -4.83 18.20 14.04
CA ALA A 281 -4.31 19.44 13.46
C ALA A 281 -4.92 20.69 14.12
N LEU A 282 -6.21 20.65 14.47
CA LEU A 282 -6.88 21.73 15.17
C LEU A 282 -6.32 21.95 16.58
N TYR A 283 -6.17 20.89 17.36
CA TYR A 283 -5.72 20.98 18.75
C TYR A 283 -4.24 21.34 18.88
N VAL A 284 -3.39 20.90 17.95
CA VAL A 284 -1.95 21.20 18.00
C VAL A 284 -1.60 22.58 17.44
N GLY A 285 -2.23 22.99 16.33
CA GLY A 285 -1.82 24.21 15.60
C GLY A 285 -2.92 25.26 15.39
N GLY A 286 -4.12 25.02 15.90
CA GLY A 286 -5.28 25.88 15.69
C GLY A 286 -5.83 25.82 14.25
N LYS A 287 -6.83 26.69 13.98
CA LYS A 287 -7.58 26.68 12.72
C LYS A 287 -6.71 26.91 11.48
N LEU A 288 -5.71 27.79 11.56
CA LEU A 288 -4.84 28.07 10.41
C LEU A 288 -4.02 26.83 10.02
N PHE A 289 -3.40 26.19 11.01
CA PHE A 289 -2.62 24.97 10.77
C PHE A 289 -3.53 23.83 10.27
N GLN A 290 -4.69 23.65 10.89
CA GLN A 290 -5.70 22.69 10.43
C GLN A 290 -6.04 22.90 8.94
N SER A 291 -6.35 24.13 8.52
CA SER A 291 -6.68 24.42 7.12
C SER A 291 -5.52 24.12 6.17
N VAL A 292 -4.29 24.53 6.50
CA VAL A 292 -3.11 24.25 5.65
C VAL A 292 -2.84 22.75 5.56
N PHE A 293 -2.92 22.05 6.70
CA PHE A 293 -2.71 20.61 6.79
C PHE A 293 -3.74 19.85 5.95
N LEU A 294 -5.03 20.12 6.17
CA LEU A 294 -6.12 19.45 5.46
C LEU A 294 -6.13 19.76 3.96
N CYS A 295 -5.90 21.01 3.55
CA CYS A 295 -5.81 21.36 2.13
C CYS A 295 -4.66 20.60 1.45
N THR A 296 -3.51 20.50 2.10
CA THR A 296 -2.34 19.82 1.52
C THR A 296 -2.57 18.32 1.41
N THR A 297 -3.09 17.69 2.46
CA THR A 297 -3.42 16.26 2.45
C THR A 297 -4.55 15.97 1.46
N PHE A 298 -5.53 16.87 1.32
CA PHE A 298 -6.59 16.75 0.31
C PHE A 298 -6.05 16.77 -1.13
N VAL A 299 -5.12 17.67 -1.45
CA VAL A 299 -4.46 17.69 -2.77
C VAL A 299 -3.73 16.37 -3.03
N ASN A 300 -3.06 15.82 -2.01
CA ASN A 300 -2.43 14.51 -2.13
C ASN A 300 -3.45 13.38 -2.31
N THR A 301 -4.58 13.42 -1.60
CA THR A 301 -5.67 12.44 -1.74
C THR A 301 -6.34 12.52 -3.11
N LEU A 302 -6.51 13.72 -3.68
CA LEU A 302 -6.96 13.90 -5.05
C LEU A 302 -5.95 13.31 -6.05
N ALA A 303 -4.67 13.56 -5.82
CA ALA A 303 -3.61 13.04 -6.65
C ALA A 303 -3.55 11.51 -6.65
N SER A 304 -3.51 10.92 -5.44
CA SER A 304 -3.54 9.47 -5.21
C SER A 304 -4.84 8.84 -5.73
N GLY A 305 -5.98 9.50 -5.51
CA GLY A 305 -7.29 9.08 -6.02
C GLY A 305 -7.31 8.98 -7.54
N LEU A 306 -6.80 10.00 -8.25
CA LEU A 306 -6.72 9.98 -9.70
C LEU A 306 -5.82 8.85 -10.21
N ALA A 307 -4.64 8.68 -9.59
CA ALA A 307 -3.66 7.66 -9.98
C ALA A 307 -4.13 6.23 -9.71
N SER A 308 -4.72 5.97 -8.53
CA SER A 308 -5.27 4.67 -8.16
C SER A 308 -6.47 4.31 -9.04
N HIS A 309 -7.39 5.26 -9.27
CA HIS A 309 -8.55 5.05 -10.12
C HIS A 309 -8.16 4.75 -11.58
N ALA A 310 -7.12 5.43 -12.10
CA ALA A 310 -6.54 5.10 -13.40
C ALA A 310 -5.94 3.69 -13.42
N SER A 311 -5.14 3.35 -12.41
CA SER A 311 -4.42 2.07 -12.31
C SER A 311 -5.38 0.88 -12.30
N VAL A 312 -6.46 0.94 -11.51
CA VAL A 312 -7.46 -0.14 -11.45
C VAL A 312 -8.20 -0.29 -12.77
N SER A 313 -8.62 0.83 -13.37
CA SER A 313 -9.36 0.81 -14.63
C SER A 313 -8.54 0.16 -15.76
N ARG A 314 -7.22 0.41 -15.76
CA ARG A 314 -6.25 -0.19 -16.69
C ARG A 314 -6.03 -1.67 -16.39
N LEU A 315 -5.93 -2.05 -15.13
CA LEU A 315 -5.79 -3.45 -14.72
C LEU A 315 -6.99 -4.27 -15.18
N LEU A 316 -8.21 -3.77 -14.94
CA LEU A 316 -9.45 -4.38 -15.42
C LEU A 316 -9.50 -4.49 -16.95
N TYR A 317 -8.95 -3.49 -17.66
CA TYR A 317 -8.86 -3.53 -19.12
C TYR A 317 -7.94 -4.64 -19.64
N VAL A 318 -6.74 -4.75 -19.07
CA VAL A 318 -5.78 -5.80 -19.41
C VAL A 318 -6.38 -7.18 -19.11
N MET A 319 -7.07 -7.32 -17.99
CA MET A 319 -7.79 -8.54 -17.63
C MET A 319 -8.91 -8.89 -18.63
N GLY A 320 -9.63 -7.89 -19.15
CA GLY A 320 -10.63 -8.06 -20.20
C GLY A 320 -10.02 -8.51 -21.52
N ARG A 321 -8.93 -7.86 -21.96
CA ARG A 321 -8.19 -8.18 -23.19
C ARG A 321 -7.63 -9.61 -23.14
N ASP A 322 -7.06 -9.99 -22.01
CA ASP A 322 -6.45 -11.31 -21.82
C ASP A 322 -7.50 -12.41 -21.57
N ASN A 323 -8.80 -12.12 -21.81
CA ASN A 323 -9.93 -13.03 -21.69
C ASN A 323 -10.06 -13.67 -20.29
N VAL A 324 -9.54 -12.98 -19.27
CA VAL A 324 -9.83 -13.28 -17.87
C VAL A 324 -11.28 -12.84 -17.65
N PHE A 325 -11.56 -11.54 -17.83
CA PHE A 325 -12.93 -11.02 -17.81
C PHE A 325 -13.56 -10.99 -19.21
N PRO A 326 -14.90 -10.85 -19.32
CA PRO A 326 -15.56 -10.74 -20.62
C PRO A 326 -15.01 -9.58 -21.46
N GLU A 327 -14.32 -9.93 -22.55
CA GLU A 327 -13.61 -8.99 -23.43
C GLU A 327 -14.53 -7.87 -23.96
N ARG A 328 -15.81 -8.20 -24.23
CA ARG A 328 -16.80 -7.24 -24.75
C ARG A 328 -17.04 -6.03 -23.84
N VAL A 329 -16.89 -6.21 -22.52
CA VAL A 329 -17.14 -5.15 -21.54
C VAL A 329 -15.82 -4.55 -21.09
N PHE A 330 -14.88 -5.39 -20.66
CA PHE A 330 -13.66 -4.95 -20.04
C PHE A 330 -12.55 -4.59 -21.04
N GLY A 331 -12.56 -5.19 -22.22
CA GLY A 331 -11.62 -4.91 -23.31
C GLY A 331 -12.04 -3.76 -24.24
N TYR A 332 -13.13 -3.06 -23.95
CA TYR A 332 -13.61 -1.95 -24.78
C TYR A 332 -12.91 -0.62 -24.44
N VAL A 333 -12.38 0.06 -25.47
CA VAL A 333 -11.77 1.40 -25.36
C VAL A 333 -12.64 2.41 -26.10
N HIS A 334 -12.92 3.55 -25.46
CA HIS A 334 -13.76 4.59 -26.05
C HIS A 334 -13.05 5.30 -27.22
N PRO A 335 -13.65 5.40 -28.42
CA PRO A 335 -12.97 5.89 -29.63
C PRO A 335 -12.45 7.33 -29.53
N LYS A 336 -13.19 8.21 -28.83
CA LYS A 336 -12.87 9.66 -28.73
C LYS A 336 -11.85 9.97 -27.63
N TRP A 337 -11.85 9.18 -26.56
CA TRP A 337 -11.06 9.46 -25.36
C TRP A 337 -9.85 8.53 -25.20
N ARG A 338 -9.82 7.43 -25.95
CA ARG A 338 -8.78 6.38 -25.87
C ARG A 338 -8.59 5.83 -24.45
N THR A 339 -9.67 5.84 -23.66
CA THR A 339 -9.73 5.33 -22.29
C THR A 339 -10.73 4.18 -22.17
N PRO A 340 -10.50 3.20 -21.27
CA PRO A 340 -11.45 2.11 -21.02
C PRO A 340 -12.63 2.62 -20.19
N ALA A 341 -13.54 3.37 -20.83
CA ALA A 341 -14.58 4.15 -20.16
C ALA A 341 -15.49 3.31 -19.25
N LEU A 342 -15.84 2.09 -19.65
CA LEU A 342 -16.67 1.18 -18.83
C LEU A 342 -15.96 0.78 -17.54
N ASN A 343 -14.65 0.49 -17.61
CA ASN A 343 -13.86 0.14 -16.43
C ASN A 343 -13.71 1.35 -15.50
N VAL A 344 -13.50 2.55 -16.05
CA VAL A 344 -13.45 3.78 -15.27
C VAL A 344 -14.77 3.99 -14.53
N ILE A 345 -15.92 3.85 -15.21
CA ILE A 345 -17.23 3.99 -14.58
C ILE A 345 -17.43 2.92 -13.50
N MET A 346 -17.04 1.67 -13.76
CA MET A 346 -17.15 0.58 -12.79
C MET A 346 -16.33 0.85 -11.52
N VAL A 347 -15.10 1.34 -11.66
CA VAL A 347 -14.27 1.73 -10.52
C VAL A 347 -14.92 2.88 -9.75
N GLY A 348 -15.51 3.86 -10.44
CA GLY A 348 -16.27 4.92 -9.82
C GLY A 348 -17.48 4.41 -9.02
N ILE A 349 -18.23 3.45 -9.57
CA ILE A 349 -19.35 2.79 -8.87
C ILE A 349 -18.88 2.06 -7.62
N VAL A 350 -17.76 1.32 -7.71
CA VAL A 350 -17.18 0.66 -6.52
C VAL A 350 -16.73 1.70 -5.50
N ALA A 351 -16.11 2.81 -5.93
CA ALA A 351 -15.71 3.89 -5.04
C ALA A 351 -16.90 4.59 -4.35
N LEU A 352 -18.10 4.61 -4.96
CA LEU A 352 -19.33 5.11 -4.32
C LEU A 352 -19.76 4.28 -3.10
N SER A 353 -19.28 3.04 -2.96
CA SER A 353 -19.53 2.28 -1.73
C SER A 353 -18.94 2.95 -0.48
N ALA A 354 -18.05 3.94 -0.61
CA ALA A 354 -17.64 4.86 0.46
C ALA A 354 -18.81 5.60 1.17
N LEU A 355 -20.02 5.58 0.60
CA LEU A 355 -21.24 6.05 1.26
C LEU A 355 -21.66 5.16 2.45
N TYR A 356 -21.36 3.86 2.37
CA TYR A 356 -21.78 2.85 3.36
C TYR A 356 -20.62 2.31 4.20
N PHE A 357 -19.39 2.39 3.68
CA PHE A 357 -18.19 1.96 4.39
C PHE A 357 -17.55 3.11 5.16
N ASP A 358 -16.88 2.78 6.26
CA ASP A 358 -16.00 3.66 7.02
C ASP A 358 -14.53 3.35 6.73
N LEU A 359 -13.64 4.20 7.27
CA LEU A 359 -12.19 4.03 7.07
C LEU A 359 -11.69 2.72 7.71
N VAL A 360 -12.24 2.34 8.88
CA VAL A 360 -11.88 1.11 9.59
C VAL A 360 -12.16 -0.11 8.70
N THR A 361 -13.39 -0.28 8.23
CA THR A 361 -13.76 -1.43 7.40
C THR A 361 -12.98 -1.46 6.09
N ALA A 362 -12.79 -0.30 5.45
CA ALA A 362 -12.03 -0.20 4.21
C ALA A 362 -10.54 -0.56 4.38
N THR A 363 -9.88 -0.07 5.44
CA THR A 363 -8.49 -0.45 5.73
C THR A 363 -8.39 -1.93 6.13
N ALA A 364 -9.39 -2.46 6.82
CA ALA A 364 -9.43 -3.87 7.21
C ALA A 364 -9.55 -4.82 6.00
N LEU A 365 -10.33 -4.47 4.98
CA LEU A 365 -10.43 -5.19 3.70
C LEU A 365 -9.09 -5.26 2.95
N ILE A 366 -8.35 -4.15 2.91
CA ILE A 366 -7.05 -4.09 2.23
C ILE A 366 -5.98 -4.84 3.04
N ASN A 367 -6.01 -4.73 4.37
CA ASN A 367 -5.09 -5.47 5.23
C ASN A 367 -5.17 -6.99 5.00
N PHE A 368 -6.36 -7.54 4.70
CA PHE A 368 -6.49 -8.93 4.31
C PHE A 368 -5.65 -9.28 3.07
N GLY A 369 -5.78 -8.50 1.99
CA GLY A 369 -5.03 -8.71 0.74
C GLY A 369 -3.53 -8.65 0.95
N ALA A 370 -3.08 -7.67 1.73
CA ALA A 370 -1.68 -7.50 2.08
C ALA A 370 -1.11 -8.64 2.94
N LEU A 371 -1.85 -9.09 3.96
CA LEU A 371 -1.43 -10.22 4.80
C LEU A 371 -1.33 -11.51 3.99
N VAL A 372 -2.22 -11.74 3.02
CA VAL A 372 -2.08 -12.85 2.05
C VAL A 372 -0.76 -12.69 1.28
N ALA A 373 -0.48 -11.53 0.70
CA ALA A 373 0.76 -11.28 -0.04
C ALA A 373 2.00 -11.53 0.83
N PHE A 374 2.07 -10.97 2.04
CA PHE A 374 3.20 -11.13 2.96
C PHE A 374 3.40 -12.58 3.39
N THR A 375 2.31 -13.32 3.63
CA THR A 375 2.36 -14.75 3.96
C THR A 375 3.01 -15.53 2.82
N PHE A 376 2.51 -15.38 1.60
CA PHE A 376 2.98 -16.15 0.45
C PHE A 376 4.37 -15.75 -0.03
N VAL A 377 4.81 -14.52 0.21
CA VAL A 377 6.19 -14.10 -0.06
C VAL A 377 7.17 -14.82 0.88
N ASN A 378 6.88 -14.89 2.18
CA ASN A 378 7.70 -15.64 3.13
C ASN A 378 7.73 -17.13 2.79
N LEU A 379 6.57 -17.73 2.46
CA LEU A 379 6.47 -19.12 2.01
C LEU A 379 7.20 -19.36 0.68
N SER A 380 7.22 -18.38 -0.23
CA SER A 380 7.91 -18.47 -1.51
C SER A 380 9.42 -18.55 -1.34
N VAL A 381 10.00 -17.79 -0.41
CA VAL A 381 11.43 -17.90 -0.09
C VAL A 381 11.76 -19.30 0.42
N TYR A 382 10.96 -19.81 1.38
CA TYR A 382 11.13 -21.16 1.90
C TYR A 382 11.04 -22.19 0.77
N ASN A 383 9.96 -22.20 -0.01
CA ASN A 383 9.76 -23.22 -1.04
C ASN A 383 10.82 -23.14 -2.16
N HIS A 384 11.21 -21.95 -2.59
CA HIS A 384 12.17 -21.77 -3.66
C HIS A 384 13.61 -22.11 -3.24
N PHE A 385 14.09 -21.52 -2.16
CA PHE A 385 15.50 -21.65 -1.77
C PHE A 385 15.77 -22.92 -0.96
N TRP A 386 14.90 -23.25 0.00
CA TRP A 386 15.07 -24.42 0.86
C TRP A 386 14.70 -25.72 0.14
N ARG A 387 13.47 -25.79 -0.41
CA ARG A 387 12.95 -27.05 -0.99
C ARG A 387 13.42 -27.29 -2.42
N ARG A 388 13.25 -26.31 -3.33
CA ARG A 388 13.58 -26.50 -4.75
C ARG A 388 15.08 -26.43 -5.06
N LYS A 389 15.78 -25.43 -4.50
CA LYS A 389 17.23 -25.26 -4.74
C LYS A 389 18.13 -26.04 -3.77
N GLY A 390 17.59 -26.62 -2.71
CA GLY A 390 18.37 -27.38 -1.74
C GLY A 390 19.47 -26.57 -1.04
N LEU A 391 19.29 -25.25 -0.90
CA LEU A 391 20.23 -24.36 -0.22
C LEU A 391 20.06 -24.49 1.30
N ASN A 392 20.40 -25.66 1.84
CA ASN A 392 20.26 -26.02 3.26
C ASN A 392 21.57 -26.49 3.90
N LYS A 393 22.69 -26.39 3.17
CA LYS A 393 23.98 -27.00 3.52
C LYS A 393 24.76 -26.21 4.56
N THR A 394 24.68 -24.88 4.55
CA THR A 394 25.42 -24.02 5.49
C THR A 394 24.52 -23.46 6.59
N TRP A 395 25.05 -23.21 7.78
CA TRP A 395 24.35 -22.45 8.83
C TRP A 395 23.84 -21.08 8.35
N LYS A 396 24.63 -20.41 7.51
CA LYS A 396 24.22 -19.15 6.86
C LYS A 396 22.97 -19.35 5.99
N ASP A 397 22.89 -20.45 5.26
CA ASP A 397 21.74 -20.76 4.40
C ASP A 397 20.51 -21.08 5.25
N ARG A 398 20.66 -21.81 6.36
CA ARG A 398 19.58 -22.07 7.33
C ARG A 398 19.04 -20.78 7.94
N PHE A 399 19.93 -19.88 8.35
CA PHE A 399 19.51 -18.59 8.89
C PHE A 399 18.75 -17.76 7.85
N HIS A 400 19.28 -17.68 6.62
CA HIS A 400 18.70 -16.83 5.59
C HIS A 400 17.44 -17.41 4.95
N TYR A 401 17.37 -18.70 4.66
CA TYR A 401 16.29 -19.27 3.85
C TYR A 401 15.23 -20.04 4.66
N LEU A 402 15.49 -20.30 5.94
CA LEU A 402 14.54 -20.94 6.85
C LEU A 402 14.15 -20.01 8.00
N LEU A 403 15.09 -19.58 8.84
CA LEU A 403 14.76 -18.82 10.06
C LEU A 403 14.15 -17.46 9.76
N LEU A 404 14.78 -16.64 8.91
CA LEU A 404 14.26 -15.30 8.61
C LEU A 404 12.85 -15.31 7.98
N PRO A 405 12.56 -16.13 6.95
CA PRO A 405 11.20 -16.22 6.40
C PRO A 405 10.22 -16.85 7.38
N LEU A 406 10.65 -17.78 8.25
CA LEU A 406 9.79 -18.37 9.27
C LEU A 406 9.40 -17.34 10.32
N ILE A 407 10.34 -16.52 10.79
CA ILE A 407 10.03 -15.40 11.71
C ILE A 407 9.04 -14.45 11.05
N GLY A 408 9.25 -14.09 9.78
CA GLY A 408 8.29 -13.28 9.01
C GLY A 408 6.91 -13.92 8.86
N ALA A 409 6.86 -15.23 8.62
CA ALA A 409 5.58 -15.96 8.53
C ALA A 409 4.87 -16.04 9.89
N VAL A 410 5.62 -16.21 10.98
CA VAL A 410 5.07 -16.24 12.34
C VAL A 410 4.56 -14.87 12.75
N THR A 411 5.29 -13.78 12.47
CA THR A 411 4.82 -12.42 12.76
C THR A 411 3.54 -12.10 11.97
N VAL A 412 3.50 -12.43 10.68
CA VAL A 412 2.27 -12.29 9.87
C VAL A 412 1.14 -13.19 10.39
N GLY A 413 1.46 -14.40 10.87
CA GLY A 413 0.49 -15.29 11.51
C GLY A 413 -0.11 -14.73 12.80
N VAL A 414 0.68 -14.01 13.60
CA VAL A 414 0.19 -13.29 14.79
C VAL A 414 -0.76 -12.16 14.39
N LEU A 415 -0.48 -11.44 13.30
CA LEU A 415 -1.38 -10.41 12.76
C LEU A 415 -2.70 -11.02 12.24
N TRP A 416 -2.65 -12.19 11.60
CA TRP A 416 -3.86 -12.92 11.17
C TRP A 416 -4.80 -13.25 12.33
N ILE A 417 -4.25 -13.68 13.48
CA ILE A 417 -5.06 -14.06 14.65
C ILE A 417 -5.77 -12.84 15.26
N ASN A 418 -5.17 -11.66 15.14
CA ASN A 418 -5.69 -10.42 15.70
C ASN A 418 -6.42 -9.55 14.66
N LEU A 419 -6.64 -10.09 13.46
CA LEU A 419 -7.39 -9.44 12.40
C LEU A 419 -8.87 -9.37 12.79
N GLU A 420 -9.52 -8.26 12.44
CA GLU A 420 -10.93 -8.05 12.73
C GLU A 420 -11.81 -9.12 12.06
N ALA A 421 -12.84 -9.60 12.76
CA ALA A 421 -13.72 -10.66 12.25
C ALA A 421 -14.44 -10.25 10.94
N THR A 422 -14.75 -8.97 10.78
CA THR A 422 -15.31 -8.37 9.56
C THR A 422 -14.34 -8.50 8.39
N SER A 423 -13.06 -8.19 8.58
CA SER A 423 -12.01 -8.38 7.56
C SER A 423 -11.84 -9.84 7.18
N LEU A 424 -11.82 -10.74 8.16
CA LEU A 424 -11.64 -12.17 7.91
C LEU A 424 -12.83 -12.75 7.14
N THR A 425 -14.06 -12.39 7.50
CA THR A 425 -15.27 -12.84 6.79
C THR A 425 -15.34 -12.29 5.37
N LEU A 426 -15.16 -10.98 5.17
CA LEU A 426 -15.19 -10.36 3.84
C LEU A 426 -14.04 -10.86 2.95
N GLY A 427 -12.84 -10.98 3.51
CA GLY A 427 -11.67 -11.50 2.82
C GLY A 427 -11.83 -12.98 2.43
N LEU A 428 -12.39 -13.82 3.30
CA LEU A 428 -12.71 -15.22 2.96
C LEU A 428 -13.78 -15.31 1.88
N ILE A 429 -14.82 -14.46 1.92
CA ILE A 429 -15.83 -14.38 0.85
C ILE A 429 -15.13 -14.02 -0.47
N TRP A 430 -14.24 -13.02 -0.46
CA TRP A 430 -13.48 -12.62 -1.65
C TRP A 430 -12.57 -13.74 -2.17
N ALA A 431 -11.86 -14.44 -1.27
CA ALA A 431 -11.03 -15.58 -1.63
C ALA A 431 -11.86 -16.73 -2.20
N ALA A 432 -13.04 -17.00 -1.64
CA ALA A 432 -13.98 -18.00 -2.15
C ALA A 432 -14.47 -17.64 -3.56
N LEU A 433 -14.81 -16.36 -3.81
CA LEU A 433 -15.15 -15.87 -5.15
C LEU A 433 -13.97 -16.06 -6.12
N GLY A 434 -12.74 -15.80 -5.68
CA GLY A 434 -11.53 -16.04 -6.46
C GLY A 434 -11.32 -17.49 -6.82
N ILE A 435 -11.57 -18.42 -5.88
CA ILE A 435 -11.51 -19.86 -6.12
C ILE A 435 -12.58 -20.29 -7.13
N LEU A 436 -13.84 -19.86 -6.94
CA LEU A 436 -14.94 -20.17 -7.86
C LEU A 436 -14.61 -19.69 -9.27
N TYR A 437 -14.14 -18.45 -9.38
CA TYR A 437 -13.75 -17.86 -10.64
C TYR A 437 -12.55 -18.58 -11.27
N LEU A 438 -11.53 -18.96 -10.48
CA LEU A 438 -10.40 -19.76 -10.95
C LEU A 438 -10.86 -21.14 -11.45
N THR A 439 -11.80 -21.80 -10.77
CA THR A 439 -12.34 -23.10 -11.22
C THR A 439 -13.11 -22.97 -12.53
N TRP A 440 -13.83 -21.88 -12.73
CA TRP A 440 -14.52 -21.58 -13.98
C TRP A 440 -13.52 -21.32 -15.11
N LEU A 441 -12.53 -20.44 -14.87
CA LEU A 441 -11.51 -20.03 -15.85
C LEU A 441 -10.63 -21.20 -16.30
N THR A 442 -10.23 -22.06 -15.35
CA THR A 442 -9.38 -23.23 -15.63
C THR A 442 -10.18 -24.47 -16.09
N ARG A 443 -11.50 -24.35 -16.27
CA ARG A 443 -12.43 -25.47 -16.54
C ARG A 443 -12.18 -26.65 -15.59
N ARG A 444 -12.29 -26.41 -14.27
CA ARG A 444 -11.93 -27.32 -13.16
C ARG A 444 -10.45 -27.74 -13.17
N PHE A 445 -9.54 -26.76 -13.19
CA PHE A 445 -8.09 -26.98 -13.11
C PHE A 445 -7.47 -27.81 -14.25
N ARG A 446 -8.21 -28.01 -15.36
CA ARG A 446 -7.73 -28.77 -16.53
C ARG A 446 -6.77 -27.95 -17.41
N LYS A 447 -6.77 -26.63 -17.27
CA LYS A 447 -5.83 -25.72 -17.95
C LYS A 447 -5.05 -24.90 -16.91
N PRO A 448 -3.76 -24.59 -17.16
CA PRO A 448 -3.05 -23.64 -16.31
C PRO A 448 -3.76 -22.29 -16.36
N PRO A 449 -3.83 -21.55 -15.24
CA PRO A 449 -4.38 -20.20 -15.24
C PRO A 449 -3.56 -19.34 -16.20
N PRO A 450 -4.20 -18.37 -16.89
CA PRO A 450 -3.49 -17.44 -17.76
C PRO A 450 -2.36 -16.79 -16.97
N GLN A 451 -1.15 -16.88 -17.52
CA GLN A 451 0.02 -16.31 -16.89
C GLN A 451 0.01 -14.81 -17.17
N PHE A 452 -0.10 -13.98 -16.13
CA PHE A 452 0.10 -12.54 -16.27
C PHE A 452 1.58 -12.29 -16.52
N GLU A 453 1.95 -12.06 -17.77
CA GLU A 453 3.22 -11.45 -18.10
C GLU A 453 3.09 -9.94 -17.84
N ALA A 454 3.57 -9.47 -16.69
CA ALA A 454 3.55 -8.05 -16.32
C ALA A 454 4.16 -7.14 -17.41
N GLY A 455 5.11 -7.65 -18.21
CA GLY A 455 5.70 -6.96 -19.36
C GLY A 455 4.75 -6.69 -20.54
N LYS A 456 3.51 -7.20 -20.54
CA LYS A 456 2.48 -6.86 -21.54
C LYS A 456 1.66 -5.62 -21.21
N ILE A 457 1.83 -5.05 -20.02
CA ILE A 457 1.22 -3.76 -19.70
C ILE A 457 1.80 -2.71 -20.63
N GLU A 458 3.11 -2.72 -20.87
CA GLU A 458 3.85 -1.73 -21.64
C GLU A 458 3.65 -1.78 -23.16
N GLN A 459 3.43 -2.98 -23.71
CA GLN A 459 3.18 -3.16 -25.15
C GLN A 459 1.84 -2.56 -25.63
N ALA A 460 0.90 -2.30 -24.72
CA ALA A 460 -0.36 -1.63 -25.08
C ALA A 460 -0.25 -0.09 -25.15
N TRP A 461 0.95 0.48 -24.89
CA TRP A 461 1.14 1.94 -24.81
C TRP A 461 1.87 2.52 -26.02
N ASP A 462 2.71 1.73 -26.69
CA ASP A 462 3.46 2.17 -27.88
C ASP A 462 2.75 1.83 -29.21
N SER A 463 1.58 1.19 -29.15
CA SER A 463 0.69 0.91 -30.29
C SER A 463 -0.64 1.63 -30.13
#